data_AF-A0A1Q3SSC7-F1
#
_entry.id   AF-A0A1Q3SSC7-F1
#
_cell.length_a   1.000
_cell.length_b   1.000
_cell.length_c   1.000
_cell.angle_alpha   90.00
_cell.angle_beta   90.00
_cell.angle_gamma   90.00
#
_symmetry.space_group_name_H-M   'P 1'
#
loop_
_entity.id
_entity.type
_entity.pdbx_description
1 polymer ?
#
loop_
_entity_poly.entity_id
_entity_poly.type
_entity_poly.pdbx_seq_one_letter_code
_entity_poly.pdbx_strand_id
1 'polypeptide(L)'
;MKAETLQPAKKPGLPLDPVTRQPLSPMATPGYYPGFSTLSQQNFWDETTRQVVLERVNRPPEIRFFNDPAELALMTAVFDRILPQDDRDEAHKIPIVPPLDARLYQGRINGYQYADMPSDREVYRQGLKAIEAIAEFLHGRAFVELGPREQDEVLKTIHDGKPPAGEEYWQRLNVNRFWQMLVQDAIEGYYAHPYAWDEIGFGGPAYPRGYMRQESGEPEPWEVPEKRYEWDTPPDSLSGEYSPVGGQGETQSHVGQEGTH
;
A
#
# COMPACT_ATOMS: atom_id res chain seq x y z
N MET A 1 34.60 -17.21 29.24
CA MET A 1 33.18 -17.28 28.85
C MET A 1 33.06 -16.61 27.49
N LYS A 2 32.61 -17.33 26.47
CA LYS A 2 32.59 -16.84 25.09
C LYS A 2 31.51 -15.75 24.99
N ALA A 3 31.89 -14.60 24.44
CA ALA A 3 30.96 -13.55 24.07
C ALA A 3 30.05 -14.12 22.97
N GLU A 4 28.77 -14.27 23.29
CA GLU A 4 27.73 -14.61 22.35
C GLU A 4 27.58 -13.39 21.43
N THR A 5 28.05 -13.53 20.19
CA THR A 5 27.89 -12.51 19.17
C THR A 5 26.40 -12.41 18.88
N LEU A 6 25.76 -11.36 19.41
CA LEU A 6 24.42 -10.95 18.99
C LEU A 6 24.43 -10.83 17.47
N GLN A 7 23.71 -11.74 16.81
CA GLN A 7 23.45 -11.62 15.38
C GLN A 7 22.76 -10.28 15.15
N PRO A 8 23.16 -9.50 14.13
CA PRO A 8 22.44 -8.27 13.80
C PRO A 8 20.98 -8.65 13.56
N ALA A 9 20.06 -7.92 14.21
CA ALA A 9 18.63 -8.13 14.06
C ALA A 9 18.31 -8.24 12.56
N LYS A 10 17.75 -9.39 12.13
CA LYS A 10 17.16 -9.52 10.80
C LYS A 10 16.21 -8.34 10.65
N LYS A 11 16.45 -7.43 9.71
CA LYS A 11 15.46 -6.42 9.34
C LYS A 11 14.24 -7.19 8.81
N PRO A 12 13.13 -7.26 9.55
CA PRO A 12 11.95 -7.97 9.07
C PRO A 12 11.42 -7.23 7.83
N GLY A 13 10.96 -7.98 6.82
CA GLY A 13 10.23 -7.41 5.67
C GLY A 13 10.99 -7.25 4.36
N LEU A 14 12.31 -7.42 4.31
CA LEU A 14 13.05 -7.36 3.05
C LEU A 14 12.89 -8.65 2.22
N PRO A 15 12.71 -8.56 0.89
CA PRO A 15 12.78 -9.70 -0.01
C PRO A 15 14.11 -10.45 0.14
N LEU A 16 14.12 -11.77 -0.05
CA LEU A 16 15.32 -12.59 0.05
C LEU A 16 15.85 -12.97 -1.33
N ASP A 17 17.17 -12.99 -1.48
CA ASP A 17 17.81 -13.56 -2.66
C ASP A 17 17.53 -15.07 -2.73
N PRO A 18 17.05 -15.60 -3.87
CA PRO A 18 16.59 -16.99 -3.96
C PRO A 18 17.72 -18.03 -3.82
N VAL A 19 18.97 -17.63 -4.06
CA VAL A 19 20.14 -18.54 -4.00
C VAL A 19 20.82 -18.46 -2.63
N THR A 20 21.10 -17.25 -2.16
CA THR A 20 21.85 -17.02 -0.92
C THR A 20 20.97 -16.94 0.32
N ARG A 21 19.65 -16.78 0.14
CA ARG A 21 18.65 -16.53 1.21
C ARG A 21 18.99 -15.33 2.09
N GLN A 22 19.82 -14.41 1.59
CA GLN A 22 20.14 -13.16 2.27
C GLN A 22 19.12 -12.08 1.90
N PRO A 23 18.80 -11.15 2.81
CA PRO A 23 17.98 -10.00 2.48
C PRO A 23 18.57 -9.18 1.33
N LEU A 24 17.74 -8.86 0.34
CA LEU A 24 18.06 -7.92 -0.71
C LEU A 24 18.06 -6.50 -0.12
N SER A 25 19.08 -5.72 -0.47
CA SER A 25 19.09 -4.29 -0.15
C SER A 25 17.92 -3.60 -0.85
N PRO A 26 17.31 -2.56 -0.25
CA PRO A 26 16.30 -1.76 -0.93
C PRO A 26 16.82 -1.19 -2.25
N MET A 27 15.96 -1.12 -3.27
CA MET A 27 16.33 -0.72 -4.63
C MET A 27 15.38 0.34 -5.19
N ALA A 28 15.80 1.00 -6.27
CA ALA A 28 14.96 1.95 -7.00
C ALA A 28 13.75 1.29 -7.69
N THR A 29 13.97 0.07 -8.19
CA THR A 29 13.00 -0.74 -8.96
C THR A 29 12.90 -2.13 -8.35
N PRO A 30 12.23 -2.29 -7.19
CA PRO A 30 11.88 -3.61 -6.68
C PRO A 30 10.78 -4.25 -7.55
N GLY A 31 10.32 -5.44 -7.15
CA GLY A 31 9.33 -6.21 -7.90
C GLY A 31 9.97 -7.12 -8.96
N TYR A 32 9.13 -7.62 -9.87
CA TYR A 32 9.52 -8.73 -10.75
C TYR A 32 10.19 -8.30 -12.05
N TYR A 33 10.26 -7.01 -12.34
CA TYR A 33 10.75 -6.49 -13.63
C TYR A 33 11.98 -5.58 -13.45
N PRO A 34 13.11 -6.11 -12.97
CA PRO A 34 14.29 -5.31 -12.67
C PRO A 34 14.84 -4.63 -13.93
N GLY A 35 15.05 -3.31 -13.83
CA GLY A 35 15.52 -2.48 -14.94
C GLY A 35 14.41 -2.01 -15.89
N PHE A 36 13.16 -2.40 -15.65
CA PHE A 36 12.02 -1.82 -16.34
C PHE A 36 11.78 -0.39 -15.87
N SER A 37 11.36 0.48 -16.78
CA SER A 37 10.99 1.85 -16.45
C SER A 37 9.90 2.35 -17.38
N THR A 38 8.71 2.51 -16.84
CA THR A 38 7.53 3.02 -17.52
C THR A 38 7.76 4.47 -17.97
N LEU A 39 8.46 5.26 -17.16
CA LEU A 39 8.82 6.64 -17.51
C LEU A 39 9.74 6.74 -18.75
N SER A 40 10.46 5.67 -19.11
CA SER A 40 11.21 5.63 -20.38
C SER A 40 10.28 5.70 -21.60
N GLN A 41 9.01 5.31 -21.44
CA GLN A 41 8.00 5.30 -22.49
C GLN A 41 7.21 6.62 -22.58
N GLN A 42 7.51 7.61 -21.75
CA GLN A 42 6.72 8.85 -21.65
C GLN A 42 6.53 9.62 -22.97
N ASN A 43 7.50 9.50 -23.89
CA ASN A 43 7.44 10.18 -25.19
C ASN A 43 6.44 9.52 -26.17
N PHE A 44 5.89 8.36 -25.81
CA PHE A 44 4.88 7.64 -26.58
C PHE A 44 3.47 7.80 -26.04
N TRP A 45 3.29 8.55 -24.94
CA TRP A 45 1.98 8.89 -24.40
C TRP A 45 1.47 10.18 -25.03
N ASP A 46 0.16 10.39 -25.02
CA ASP A 46 -0.39 11.70 -25.34
C ASP A 46 0.06 12.75 -24.33
N GLU A 47 0.02 14.02 -24.75
CA GLU A 47 0.51 15.14 -23.95
C GLU A 47 -0.20 15.23 -22.60
N THR A 48 -1.53 15.09 -22.57
CA THR A 48 -2.31 15.27 -21.34
C THR A 48 -1.96 14.20 -20.33
N THR A 49 -1.93 12.93 -20.76
CA THR A 49 -1.53 11.82 -19.90
C THR A 49 -0.10 11.97 -19.39
N ARG A 50 0.84 12.34 -20.28
CA ARG A 50 2.23 12.58 -19.88
C ARG A 50 2.35 13.67 -18.82
N GLN A 51 1.65 14.79 -18.98
CA GLN A 51 1.67 15.87 -18.00
C GLN A 51 1.13 15.42 -16.64
N VAL A 52 0.00 14.71 -16.60
CA VAL A 52 -0.59 14.19 -15.35
C VAL A 52 0.35 13.24 -14.63
N VAL A 53 0.98 12.33 -15.36
CA VAL A 53 1.93 11.36 -14.78
C VAL A 53 3.18 12.07 -14.27
N LEU A 54 3.76 13.00 -15.03
CA LEU A 54 4.94 13.75 -14.61
C LEU A 54 4.66 14.69 -13.44
N GLU A 55 3.47 15.29 -13.35
CA GLU A 55 3.07 16.08 -12.19
C GLU A 55 3.01 15.21 -10.94
N ARG A 56 2.43 14.01 -11.04
CA ARG A 56 2.38 13.05 -9.92
C ARG A 56 3.77 12.67 -9.40
N VAL A 57 4.73 12.45 -10.30
CA VAL A 57 6.10 12.07 -9.95
C VAL A 57 6.88 13.25 -9.37
N ASN A 58 6.80 14.43 -9.99
CA ASN A 58 7.69 15.55 -9.66
C ASN A 58 7.10 16.54 -8.65
N ARG A 59 5.79 16.52 -8.43
CA ARG A 59 5.04 17.48 -7.62
C ARG A 59 3.92 16.80 -6.85
N PRO A 60 4.24 15.92 -5.89
CA PRO A 60 3.22 15.36 -5.00
C PRO A 60 2.43 16.50 -4.33
N PRO A 61 1.10 16.37 -4.16
CA PRO A 61 0.29 17.40 -3.55
C PRO A 61 0.79 17.81 -2.16
N GLU A 62 0.63 19.07 -1.80
CA GLU A 62 0.90 19.52 -0.43
C GLU A 62 -0.14 18.99 0.55
N ILE A 63 0.30 18.66 1.77
CA ILE A 63 -0.59 18.31 2.88
C ILE A 63 -1.37 19.53 3.35
N ARG A 64 -2.70 19.42 3.37
CA ARG A 64 -3.65 20.47 3.78
C ARG A 64 -4.80 19.95 4.64
N PHE A 65 -5.21 18.70 4.47
CA PHE A 65 -6.26 18.09 5.29
C PHE A 65 -5.72 17.63 6.65
N PHE A 66 -4.64 16.85 6.68
CA PHE A 66 -3.93 16.43 7.90
C PHE A 66 -3.00 17.56 8.36
N ASN A 67 -3.62 18.68 8.75
CA ASN A 67 -2.92 19.90 9.15
C ASN A 67 -2.31 19.84 10.56
N ASP A 68 -2.69 18.84 11.36
CA ASP A 68 -2.00 18.48 12.60
C ASP A 68 -0.84 17.52 12.28
N PRO A 69 0.42 17.84 12.61
CA PRO A 69 1.56 16.95 12.41
C PRO A 69 1.38 15.55 13.03
N ALA A 70 0.65 15.44 14.14
CA ALA A 70 0.39 14.14 14.77
C ALA A 70 -0.56 13.27 13.92
N GLU A 71 -1.60 13.86 13.33
CA GLU A 71 -2.51 13.14 12.42
C GLU A 71 -1.78 12.69 11.14
N LEU A 72 -0.92 13.54 10.58
CA LEU A 72 -0.11 13.19 9.41
C LEU A 72 0.85 12.04 9.72
N ALA A 73 1.55 12.09 10.85
CA ALA A 73 2.46 11.04 11.28
C ALA A 73 1.71 9.71 11.50
N LEU A 74 0.54 9.76 12.14
CA LEU A 74 -0.32 8.61 12.34
C LEU A 74 -0.79 7.99 11.02
N MET A 75 -1.33 8.79 10.10
CA MET A 75 -1.79 8.28 8.80
C MET A 75 -0.65 7.70 7.97
N THR A 76 0.53 8.33 8.03
CA THR A 76 1.74 7.81 7.37
C THR A 76 2.11 6.44 7.94
N ALA A 77 2.20 6.31 9.27
CA ALA A 77 2.52 5.04 9.92
C ALA A 77 1.47 3.95 9.60
N VAL A 78 0.19 4.29 9.53
CA VAL A 78 -0.88 3.36 9.16
C VAL A 78 -0.70 2.86 7.71
N PHE A 79 -0.41 3.77 6.77
CA PHE A 79 -0.20 3.41 5.36
C PHE A 79 1.07 2.59 5.15
N ASP A 80 2.14 2.88 5.91
CA ASP A 80 3.38 2.09 5.91
C ASP A 80 3.18 0.65 6.40
N ARG A 81 2.11 0.36 7.14
CA ARG A 81 1.73 -1.00 7.52
C ARG A 81 0.79 -1.69 6.53
N ILE A 82 -0.06 -0.92 5.82
CA ILE A 82 -1.01 -1.47 4.83
C ILE A 82 -0.30 -1.81 3.52
N LEU A 83 0.57 -0.93 3.04
CA LEU A 83 1.40 -1.12 1.86
C LEU A 83 2.86 -0.80 2.22
N PRO A 84 3.56 -1.74 2.88
CA PRO A 84 4.96 -1.55 3.24
C PRO A 84 5.84 -1.38 2.00
N GLN A 85 6.82 -0.49 2.09
CA GLN A 85 7.76 -0.16 1.02
C GLN A 85 9.21 -0.34 1.47
N ASP A 86 9.46 -1.33 2.33
CA ASP A 86 10.78 -1.59 2.91
C ASP A 86 11.82 -2.05 1.88
N ASP A 87 11.36 -2.56 0.73
CA ASP A 87 12.15 -3.00 -0.42
C ASP A 87 12.57 -1.84 -1.35
N ARG A 88 12.08 -0.63 -1.10
CA ARG A 88 12.40 0.60 -1.85
C ARG A 88 13.40 1.46 -1.11
N ASP A 89 14.34 2.03 -1.85
CA ASP A 89 15.16 3.11 -1.31
C ASP A 89 14.31 4.38 -1.07
N GLU A 90 14.77 5.25 -0.17
CA GLU A 90 14.02 6.45 0.24
C GLU A 90 13.69 7.40 -0.92
N ALA A 91 14.51 7.44 -1.98
CA ALA A 91 14.26 8.31 -3.13
C ALA A 91 13.17 7.74 -4.07
N HIS A 92 12.86 6.45 -3.94
CA HIS A 92 11.88 5.74 -4.77
C HIS A 92 10.68 5.22 -3.97
N LYS A 93 10.52 5.61 -2.70
CA LYS A 93 9.28 5.42 -1.96
C LYS A 93 8.15 6.25 -2.56
N ILE A 94 7.02 5.61 -2.77
CA ILE A 94 5.83 6.23 -3.34
C ILE A 94 5.10 7.00 -2.23
N PRO A 95 4.83 8.31 -2.41
CA PRO A 95 4.11 9.10 -1.43
C PRO A 95 2.60 8.82 -1.53
N ILE A 96 2.09 7.89 -0.70
CA ILE A 96 0.68 7.44 -0.74
C ILE A 96 -0.26 8.39 0.01
N VAL A 97 0.19 9.03 1.09
CA VAL A 97 -0.64 9.94 1.92
C VAL A 97 -1.02 11.24 1.21
N PRO A 98 -0.14 11.93 0.47
CA PRO A 98 -0.49 13.21 -0.14
C PRO A 98 -1.66 13.19 -1.14
N PRO A 99 -1.80 12.17 -2.02
CA PRO A 99 -3.01 12.00 -2.84
C PRO A 99 -4.30 11.89 -2.01
N LEU A 100 -4.31 11.10 -0.94
CA LEU A 100 -5.45 10.98 -0.03
C LEU A 100 -5.75 12.34 0.63
N ASP A 101 -4.74 13.01 1.16
CA ASP A 101 -4.88 14.32 1.79
C ASP A 101 -5.55 15.32 0.84
N ALA A 102 -5.05 15.42 -0.40
CA ALA A 102 -5.59 16.32 -1.41
C ALA A 102 -7.05 15.98 -1.76
N ARG A 103 -7.40 14.69 -1.85
CA ARG A 103 -8.76 14.21 -2.08
C ARG A 103 -9.70 14.67 -0.96
N LEU A 104 -9.31 14.44 0.29
CA LEU A 104 -10.07 14.83 1.48
C LEU A 104 -10.19 16.36 1.59
N TYR A 105 -9.10 17.11 1.37
CA TYR A 105 -9.09 18.57 1.40
C TYR A 105 -10.01 19.18 0.35
N GLN A 106 -10.07 18.60 -0.85
CA GLN A 106 -10.95 19.06 -1.93
C GLN A 106 -12.39 18.55 -1.77
N GLY A 107 -12.62 17.57 -0.89
CA GLY A 107 -13.95 16.99 -0.66
C GLY A 107 -14.42 16.13 -1.84
N ARG A 108 -13.47 15.51 -2.56
CA ARG A 108 -13.78 14.59 -3.67
C ARG A 108 -14.14 13.21 -3.11
N ILE A 109 -15.22 12.64 -3.63
CA ILE A 109 -15.68 11.28 -3.31
C ILE A 109 -15.45 10.35 -4.50
N ASN A 110 -15.41 9.04 -4.26
CA ASN A 110 -15.18 8.00 -5.27
C ASN A 110 -16.44 7.71 -6.13
N GLY A 111 -17.34 8.69 -6.27
CA GLY A 111 -18.60 8.59 -7.03
C GLY A 111 -19.76 7.93 -6.26
N TYR A 112 -19.52 7.38 -5.08
CA TYR A 112 -20.54 6.83 -4.19
C TYR A 112 -20.16 7.07 -2.72
N GLN A 113 -21.15 6.95 -1.82
CA GLN A 113 -20.94 6.95 -0.37
C GLN A 113 -21.84 5.87 0.24
N TYR A 114 -21.33 5.15 1.23
CA TYR A 114 -22.11 4.20 2.00
C TYR A 114 -23.16 4.92 2.84
N ALA A 115 -24.42 4.48 2.79
CA ALA A 115 -25.53 5.13 3.47
C ALA A 115 -25.43 5.14 5.01
N ASP A 116 -24.66 4.21 5.59
CA ASP A 116 -24.42 4.11 7.04
C ASP A 116 -23.07 4.72 7.47
N MET A 117 -22.36 5.41 6.57
CA MET A 117 -21.07 6.04 6.84
C MET A 117 -21.22 7.57 6.83
N PRO A 118 -20.46 8.29 7.69
CA PRO A 118 -20.38 9.74 7.63
C PRO A 118 -19.58 10.18 6.39
N SER A 119 -19.38 11.48 6.20
CA SER A 119 -18.56 11.97 5.09
C SER A 119 -17.12 11.45 5.19
N ASP A 120 -16.42 11.26 4.07
CA ASP A 120 -15.03 10.75 4.07
C ASP A 120 -14.11 11.55 5.01
N ARG A 121 -14.27 12.87 5.09
CA ARG A 121 -13.50 13.70 6.03
C ARG A 121 -13.73 13.29 7.48
N GLU A 122 -14.98 13.06 7.85
CA GLU A 122 -15.35 12.61 9.20
C GLU A 122 -14.90 11.17 9.45
N VAL A 123 -15.00 10.30 8.44
CA VAL A 123 -14.48 8.92 8.49
C VAL A 123 -13.01 8.93 8.90
N TYR A 124 -12.16 9.70 8.21
CA TYR A 124 -10.73 9.75 8.52
C TYR A 124 -10.44 10.40 9.88
N ARG A 125 -11.12 11.49 10.24
CA ARG A 125 -10.92 12.14 11.55
C ARG A 125 -11.34 11.26 12.72
N GLN A 126 -12.41 10.48 12.58
CA GLN A 126 -12.86 9.53 13.60
C GLN A 126 -11.97 8.28 13.61
N GLY A 127 -11.59 7.78 12.44
CA GLY A 127 -10.72 6.62 12.29
C GLY A 127 -9.35 6.81 12.94
N LEU A 128 -8.72 7.98 12.80
CA LEU A 128 -7.46 8.30 13.47
C LEU A 128 -7.59 8.21 15.00
N LYS A 129 -8.65 8.79 15.57
CA LYS A 129 -8.90 8.73 17.02
C LYS A 129 -9.20 7.31 17.49
N ALA A 130 -9.90 6.53 16.67
CA ALA A 130 -10.22 5.16 16.99
C ALA A 130 -8.98 4.26 16.97
N ILE A 131 -8.05 4.47 16.03
CA ILE A 131 -6.75 3.77 15.98
C ILE A 131 -5.92 4.11 17.22
N GLU A 132 -5.82 5.38 17.60
CA GLU A 132 -5.10 5.78 18.82
C GLU A 132 -5.73 5.19 20.09
N ALA A 133 -7.07 5.15 20.19
CA ALA A 133 -7.74 4.52 21.32
C ALA A 133 -7.42 3.02 21.44
N ILE A 134 -7.26 2.31 20.31
CA ILE A 134 -6.87 0.90 20.31
C ILE A 134 -5.39 0.74 20.69
N ALA A 135 -4.50 1.59 20.17
CA ALA A 135 -3.09 1.59 20.52
C ALA A 135 -2.86 1.81 22.02
N GLU A 136 -3.53 2.81 22.59
CA GLU A 136 -3.50 3.09 24.03
C GLU A 136 -4.08 1.93 24.84
N PHE A 137 -5.20 1.35 24.41
CA PHE A 137 -5.82 0.23 25.12
C PHE A 137 -4.95 -1.04 25.14
N LEU A 138 -4.33 -1.39 24.01
CA LEU A 138 -3.54 -2.61 23.89
C LEU A 138 -2.11 -2.46 24.45
N HIS A 139 -1.50 -1.28 24.29
CA HIS A 139 -0.06 -1.09 24.54
C HIS A 139 0.26 0.12 25.44
N GLY A 140 -0.72 0.95 25.83
CA GLY A 140 -0.52 2.12 26.69
C GLY A 140 0.37 3.21 26.09
N ARG A 141 0.44 3.27 24.75
CA ARG A 141 1.28 4.20 23.98
C ARG A 141 0.56 4.62 22.71
N ALA A 142 0.94 5.77 22.16
CA ALA A 142 0.43 6.23 20.87
C ALA A 142 0.86 5.29 19.74
N PHE A 143 0.05 5.16 18.69
CA PHE A 143 0.29 4.20 17.60
C PHE A 143 1.66 4.41 16.92
N VAL A 144 2.09 5.65 16.76
CA VAL A 144 3.39 6.01 16.15
C VAL A 144 4.60 5.64 17.02
N GLU A 145 4.40 5.36 18.31
CA GLU A 145 5.45 4.94 19.25
C GLU A 145 5.57 3.41 19.35
N LEU A 146 4.67 2.67 18.71
CA LEU A 146 4.63 1.22 18.69
C LEU A 146 5.65 0.64 17.70
N GLY A 147 6.16 -0.56 17.99
CA GLY A 147 6.94 -1.32 17.01
C GLY A 147 6.07 -1.86 15.87
N PRO A 148 6.64 -2.27 14.71
CA PRO A 148 5.86 -2.72 13.55
C PRO A 148 4.85 -3.82 13.86
N ARG A 149 5.23 -4.81 14.68
CA ARG A 149 4.34 -5.88 15.10
C ARG A 149 3.17 -5.39 15.94
N GLU A 150 3.41 -4.47 16.88
CA GLU A 150 2.36 -3.90 17.74
C GLU A 150 1.40 -3.03 16.89
N GLN A 151 1.91 -2.30 15.91
CA GLN A 151 1.08 -1.60 14.93
C GLN A 151 0.20 -2.56 14.13
N ASP A 152 0.75 -3.69 13.68
CA ASP A 152 -0.03 -4.73 13.00
C ASP A 152 -1.10 -5.34 13.91
N GLU A 153 -0.81 -5.56 15.20
CA GLU A 153 -1.78 -6.04 16.18
C GLU A 153 -2.97 -5.08 16.30
N VAL A 154 -2.70 -3.78 16.39
CA VAL A 154 -3.75 -2.73 16.40
C VAL A 154 -4.58 -2.77 15.12
N LEU A 155 -3.95 -2.71 13.94
CA LEU A 155 -4.65 -2.69 12.65
C LEU A 155 -5.42 -3.98 12.38
N LYS A 156 -4.91 -5.12 12.85
CA LYS A 156 -5.56 -6.42 12.75
C LYS A 156 -6.91 -6.45 13.48
N THR A 157 -7.05 -5.76 14.61
CA THR A 157 -8.35 -5.69 15.30
C THR A 157 -9.43 -4.99 14.45
N ILE A 158 -9.04 -4.01 13.63
CA ILE A 158 -9.91 -3.28 12.72
C ILE A 158 -10.21 -4.14 11.49
N HIS A 159 -9.19 -4.75 10.89
CA HIS A 159 -9.33 -5.74 9.81
C HIS A 159 -10.31 -6.86 10.18
N ASP A 160 -10.20 -7.39 11.39
CA ASP A 160 -11.04 -8.49 11.87
C ASP A 160 -12.45 -8.04 12.33
N GLY A 161 -12.75 -6.74 12.27
CA GLY A 161 -14.02 -6.15 12.67
C GLY A 161 -14.28 -6.21 14.19
N LYS A 162 -13.23 -6.33 15.00
CA LYS A 162 -13.29 -6.54 16.46
C LYS A 162 -12.38 -5.55 17.22
N PRO A 163 -12.57 -4.23 17.06
CA PRO A 163 -11.77 -3.25 17.80
C PRO A 163 -12.06 -3.38 19.31
N PRO A 164 -11.05 -3.47 20.17
CA PRO A 164 -11.25 -3.64 21.62
C PRO A 164 -11.55 -2.33 22.36
N ALA A 165 -11.40 -1.17 21.70
CA ALA A 165 -11.58 0.16 22.28
C ALA A 165 -12.09 1.17 21.23
N GLY A 166 -12.43 2.39 21.70
CA GLY A 166 -12.92 3.47 20.85
C GLY A 166 -14.39 3.32 20.41
N GLU A 167 -15.22 2.68 21.23
CA GLU A 167 -16.63 2.41 20.93
C GLU A 167 -17.39 3.68 20.53
N GLU A 168 -17.09 4.82 21.16
CA GLU A 168 -17.68 6.12 20.85
C GLU A 168 -17.44 6.58 19.39
N TYR A 169 -16.36 6.12 18.76
CA TYR A 169 -16.06 6.40 17.35
C TYR A 169 -16.72 5.36 16.45
N TRP A 170 -16.66 4.08 16.81
CA TRP A 170 -17.22 2.97 16.02
C TRP A 170 -18.75 2.98 15.97
N GLN A 171 -19.44 3.60 16.93
CA GLN A 171 -20.89 3.80 16.88
C GLN A 171 -21.38 4.53 15.63
N ARG A 172 -20.53 5.38 15.04
CA ARG A 172 -20.83 6.15 13.82
C ARG A 172 -20.01 5.71 12.63
N LEU A 173 -19.16 4.70 12.78
CA LEU A 173 -18.20 4.28 11.78
C LEU A 173 -18.24 2.75 11.67
N ASN A 174 -18.81 2.25 10.59
CA ASN A 174 -18.79 0.82 10.32
C ASN A 174 -17.33 0.35 10.14
N VAL A 175 -16.85 -0.48 11.06
CA VAL A 175 -15.43 -0.91 11.14
C VAL A 175 -14.95 -1.54 9.84
N ASN A 176 -15.74 -2.44 9.25
CA ASN A 176 -15.35 -3.15 8.03
C ASN A 176 -15.30 -2.20 6.83
N ARG A 177 -16.24 -1.24 6.73
CA ARG A 177 -16.24 -0.23 5.66
C ARG A 177 -15.08 0.74 5.82
N PHE A 178 -14.75 1.14 7.05
CA PHE A 178 -13.56 1.94 7.34
C PHE A 178 -12.28 1.23 6.89
N TRP A 179 -12.11 -0.04 7.24
CA TRP A 179 -10.97 -0.84 6.78
C TRP A 179 -10.89 -0.91 5.25
N GLN A 180 -12.01 -1.18 4.58
CA GLN A 180 -12.09 -1.20 3.12
C GLN A 180 -11.69 0.14 2.49
N MET A 181 -12.20 1.26 3.01
CA MET A 181 -11.83 2.61 2.52
C MET A 181 -10.33 2.86 2.71
N LEU A 182 -9.78 2.53 3.88
CA LEU A 182 -8.37 2.72 4.20
C LEU A 182 -7.45 1.95 3.24
N VAL A 183 -7.76 0.67 2.98
CA VAL A 183 -7.02 -0.16 2.02
C VAL A 183 -7.21 0.32 0.59
N GLN A 184 -8.43 0.69 0.20
CA GLN A 184 -8.72 1.19 -1.14
C GLN A 184 -7.93 2.47 -1.43
N ASP A 185 -7.94 3.45 -0.53
CA ASP A 185 -7.21 4.70 -0.70
C ASP A 185 -5.68 4.48 -0.73
N ALA A 186 -5.16 3.51 0.03
CA ALA A 186 -3.75 3.14 -0.04
C ALA A 186 -3.39 2.54 -1.41
N ILE A 187 -4.18 1.59 -1.91
CA ILE A 187 -4.00 0.93 -3.21
C ILE A 187 -4.11 1.94 -4.36
N GLU A 188 -5.12 2.82 -4.32
CA GLU A 188 -5.32 3.86 -5.33
C GLU A 188 -4.14 4.83 -5.40
N GLY A 189 -3.65 5.28 -4.23
CA GLY A 189 -2.47 6.14 -4.16
C GLY A 189 -1.20 5.46 -4.69
N TYR A 190 -0.99 4.20 -4.33
CA TYR A 190 0.20 3.43 -4.70
C TYR A 190 0.22 3.09 -6.20
N TYR A 191 -0.81 2.43 -6.70
CA TYR A 191 -0.88 1.97 -8.10
C TYR A 191 -1.21 3.09 -9.09
N ALA A 192 -1.45 4.32 -8.63
CA ALA A 192 -1.42 5.49 -9.51
C ALA A 192 0.03 5.90 -9.88
N HIS A 193 1.05 5.48 -9.13
CA HIS A 193 2.41 5.95 -9.32
C HIS A 193 3.20 5.07 -10.32
N PRO A 194 3.97 5.65 -11.28
CA PRO A 194 4.76 4.88 -12.24
C PRO A 194 5.76 3.90 -11.63
N TYR A 195 6.27 4.19 -10.44
CA TYR A 195 7.15 3.24 -9.76
C TYR A 195 6.46 1.94 -9.39
N ALA A 196 5.15 1.95 -9.06
CA ALA A 196 4.38 0.72 -8.85
C ALA A 196 4.09 0.02 -10.18
N TRP A 197 3.94 0.77 -11.28
CA TRP A 197 3.82 0.19 -12.63
C TRP A 197 5.07 -0.58 -13.03
N ASP A 198 6.24 -0.04 -12.66
CA ASP A 198 7.53 -0.68 -12.89
C ASP A 198 7.62 -2.05 -12.20
N GLU A 199 7.10 -2.17 -10.98
CA GLU A 199 7.13 -3.43 -10.19
C GLU A 199 6.33 -4.56 -10.82
N ILE A 200 5.20 -4.21 -11.43
CA ILE A 200 4.23 -5.16 -12.00
C ILE A 200 4.38 -5.32 -13.51
N GLY A 201 5.35 -4.63 -14.12
CA GLY A 201 5.63 -4.71 -15.57
C GLY A 201 4.58 -4.00 -16.43
N PHE A 202 3.80 -3.08 -15.86
CA PHE A 202 2.80 -2.36 -16.64
C PHE A 202 3.48 -1.30 -17.53
N GLY A 203 3.41 -1.47 -18.86
CA GLY A 203 3.99 -0.56 -19.87
C GLY A 203 3.47 0.88 -19.89
N GLY A 204 2.55 1.22 -18.99
CA GLY A 204 1.94 2.52 -18.89
C GLY A 204 0.76 2.71 -19.85
N PRO A 205 0.30 3.96 -19.99
CA PRO A 205 -0.82 4.30 -20.86
C PRO A 205 -0.62 3.84 -22.31
N ALA A 206 -1.61 3.14 -22.86
CA ALA A 206 -1.54 2.60 -24.21
C ALA A 206 -1.65 3.70 -25.28
N TYR A 207 -2.43 4.76 -25.04
CA TYR A 207 -2.70 5.76 -26.07
C TYR A 207 -1.52 6.75 -26.23
N PRO A 208 -1.15 7.14 -27.47
CA PRO A 208 -1.69 6.71 -28.77
C PRO A 208 -1.08 5.44 -29.39
N ARG A 209 0.06 4.94 -28.89
CA ARG A 209 0.84 3.87 -29.56
C ARG A 209 0.13 2.52 -29.62
N GLY A 210 -0.63 2.19 -28.58
CA GLY A 210 -1.21 0.87 -28.32
C GLY A 210 -0.18 -0.15 -27.80
N TYR A 211 -0.70 -1.32 -27.42
CA TYR A 211 0.05 -2.57 -27.25
C TYR A 211 -0.19 -3.41 -28.50
N MET A 212 0.86 -3.61 -29.31
CA MET A 212 0.81 -4.25 -30.62
C MET A 212 0.90 -5.79 -30.55
N ARG A 213 1.49 -6.32 -29.47
CA ARG A 213 1.84 -7.74 -29.33
C ARG A 213 1.01 -8.49 -28.30
N GLN A 214 0.20 -7.76 -27.53
CA GLN A 214 -0.65 -8.30 -26.47
C GLN A 214 -1.59 -9.41 -26.98
N GLU A 215 -2.18 -9.28 -28.18
CA GLU A 215 -3.06 -10.31 -28.74
C GLU A 215 -2.34 -11.64 -29.05
N SER A 216 -1.04 -11.57 -29.31
CA SER A 216 -0.20 -12.74 -29.60
C SER A 216 0.46 -13.32 -28.35
N GLY A 217 0.26 -12.71 -27.18
CA GLY A 217 0.93 -13.09 -25.94
C GLY A 217 2.46 -12.88 -25.97
N GLU A 218 2.94 -12.06 -26.91
CA GLU A 218 4.36 -11.72 -27.01
C GLU A 218 4.65 -10.45 -26.22
N PRO A 219 5.81 -10.36 -25.55
CA PRO A 219 6.20 -9.13 -24.89
C PRO A 219 6.46 -8.01 -25.90
N GLU A 220 6.14 -6.80 -25.50
CA GLU A 220 6.47 -5.60 -26.27
C GLU A 220 7.98 -5.38 -26.33
N PRO A 221 8.51 -4.69 -27.37
CA PRO A 221 9.95 -4.46 -27.50
C PRO A 221 10.60 -3.69 -26.33
N TRP A 222 9.79 -3.04 -25.48
CA TRP A 222 10.25 -2.30 -24.30
C TRP A 222 10.04 -3.04 -22.98
N GLU A 223 9.32 -4.17 -22.99
CA GLU A 223 9.12 -5.00 -21.80
C GLU A 223 10.38 -5.81 -21.48
N VAL A 224 10.52 -6.19 -20.21
CA VAL A 224 11.62 -7.01 -19.73
C VAL A 224 11.09 -8.34 -19.21
N PRO A 225 11.88 -9.43 -19.25
CA PRO A 225 11.44 -10.71 -18.69
C PRO A 225 11.17 -10.61 -17.18
N GLU A 226 10.06 -11.20 -16.74
CA GLU A 226 9.72 -11.36 -15.33
C GLU A 226 10.80 -12.21 -14.61
N LYS A 227 11.23 -11.75 -13.44
CA LYS A 227 12.10 -12.45 -12.50
C LYS A 227 11.41 -12.62 -11.17
N ARG A 228 10.73 -13.76 -11.00
CA ARG A 228 10.11 -14.13 -9.72
C ARG A 228 11.17 -14.51 -8.69
N TYR A 229 10.91 -14.14 -7.45
CA TYR A 229 11.60 -14.62 -6.27
C TYR A 229 10.59 -15.31 -5.35
N GLU A 230 11.05 -16.28 -4.55
CA GLU A 230 10.20 -16.88 -3.54
C GLU A 230 9.87 -15.83 -2.47
N TRP A 231 8.58 -15.65 -2.22
CA TRP A 231 8.12 -14.84 -1.10
C TRP A 231 8.05 -15.71 0.15
N ASP A 232 8.90 -15.40 1.13
CA ASP A 232 8.83 -15.97 2.48
C ASP A 232 8.20 -14.94 3.43
N THR A 233 7.05 -15.29 4.00
CA THR A 233 6.39 -14.44 5.00
C THR A 233 7.32 -14.23 6.21
N PRO A 234 7.51 -13.00 6.70
CA PRO A 234 8.28 -12.75 7.92
C PRO A 234 7.75 -13.59 9.10
N PRO A 235 8.61 -14.21 9.93
CA PRO A 235 8.17 -15.09 11.03
C PRO A 235 7.25 -14.41 12.06
N ASP A 236 7.31 -13.09 12.13
CA ASP A 236 6.53 -12.24 13.02
C ASP A 236 5.26 -11.67 12.38
N SER A 237 5.00 -11.99 11.11
CA SER A 237 3.79 -11.56 10.40
C SER A 237 2.53 -12.19 11.01
N LEU A 238 1.58 -11.33 11.36
CA LEU A 238 0.28 -11.74 11.92
C LEU A 238 -0.72 -12.17 10.83
N SER A 239 -0.42 -11.89 9.56
CA SER A 239 -1.28 -12.17 8.40
C SER A 239 -0.82 -13.36 7.57
N GLY A 240 0.24 -14.08 7.99
CA GLY A 240 0.75 -15.25 7.29
C GLY A 240 -0.24 -16.42 7.19
N GLU A 241 -1.23 -16.47 8.08
CA GLU A 241 -2.33 -17.42 8.03
C GLU A 241 -3.65 -16.70 7.72
N TYR A 242 -4.18 -16.91 6.51
CA TYR A 242 -5.50 -16.38 6.14
C TYR A 242 -6.60 -17.12 6.91
N SER A 243 -7.30 -16.39 7.78
CA SER A 243 -8.56 -16.85 8.38
C SER A 243 -9.70 -16.07 7.74
N PRO A 244 -10.69 -16.71 7.10
CA PRO A 244 -11.80 -16.01 6.48
C PRO A 244 -12.61 -15.26 7.55
N VAL A 245 -12.65 -13.93 7.45
CA VAL A 245 -13.44 -13.05 8.33
C VAL A 245 -14.69 -12.60 7.55
N GLY A 246 -15.72 -13.46 7.50
CA GLY A 246 -17.00 -13.17 6.85
C GLY A 246 -17.68 -14.42 6.30
N GLY A 247 -19.00 -14.55 6.50
CA GLY A 247 -19.79 -15.71 6.05
C GLY A 247 -19.72 -15.96 4.54
N GLN A 248 -20.13 -17.16 4.09
CA GLN A 248 -20.04 -17.65 2.70
C GLN A 248 -20.35 -16.55 1.66
N GLY A 249 -19.30 -15.94 1.12
CA GLY A 249 -19.40 -14.95 0.05
C GLY A 249 -19.47 -15.64 -1.31
N GLU A 250 -20.39 -15.18 -2.16
CA GLU A 250 -20.75 -15.71 -3.49
C GLU A 250 -19.67 -15.56 -4.58
N THR A 251 -18.40 -15.34 -4.22
CA THR A 251 -17.33 -15.23 -5.21
C THR A 251 -16.49 -16.50 -5.18
N GLN A 252 -16.90 -17.50 -5.96
CA GLN A 252 -15.97 -18.56 -6.38
C GLN A 252 -14.84 -17.88 -7.15
N SER A 253 -13.63 -17.90 -6.60
CA SER A 253 -12.43 -17.54 -7.33
C SER A 253 -12.28 -18.52 -8.50
N HIS A 254 -12.31 -17.99 -9.73
CA HIS A 254 -11.93 -18.76 -10.90
C HIS A 254 -10.43 -19.08 -10.79
N VAL A 255 -10.13 -20.33 -10.45
CA VAL A 255 -8.78 -20.89 -10.58
C VAL A 255 -8.49 -21.03 -12.07
N GLY A 256 -7.45 -20.35 -12.58
CA GLY A 256 -6.87 -20.66 -13.88
C GLY A 256 -6.95 -19.61 -14.99
N GLN A 257 -6.87 -18.31 -14.69
CA GLN A 257 -6.29 -17.38 -15.67
C GLN A 257 -4.90 -16.99 -15.19
N GLU A 258 -3.90 -17.70 -15.70
CA GLU A 258 -2.54 -17.18 -15.81
C GLU A 258 -2.64 -15.88 -16.60
N GLY A 259 -2.54 -14.75 -15.89
CA GLY A 259 -2.34 -13.47 -16.53
C GLY A 259 -0.97 -13.52 -17.18
N THR A 260 -0.93 -13.59 -18.50
CA THR A 260 0.22 -13.11 -19.28
C THR A 260 0.30 -11.61 -19.05
N HIS A 261 1.12 -11.24 -18.07
CA HIS A 261 1.86 -9.98 -18.04
C HIS A 261 3.30 -10.32 -18.38
#